data_AF-A0A199P448-F1
#
_entry.id   AF-A0A199P448-F1
#
_cell.length_a   1.000
_cell.length_b   1.000
_cell.length_c   1.000
_cell.angle_alpha   90.00
_cell.angle_beta   90.00
_cell.angle_gamma   90.00
#
_symmetry.space_group_name_H-M   'P 1'
#
loop_
_entity.id
_entity.type
_entity.pdbx_description
1 polymer ?
#
loop_
_entity_poly.entity_id
_entity_poly.type
_entity_poly.pdbx_seq_one_letter_code
_entity_poly.pdbx_strand_id
1 'polypeptide(L)'
;MSLPRLPPAPSRGAEASAPVCVATTAGHARERAGVFAGLGAAPVRHARTAPRSVAAGATPPSGARLLQLDPHTADLASAIAHVDDALAPSPAQDPQGELRCRVVLECMRACAGESYTADLAAVAAIGGLRLDASMSTPRLKLWEGATDEAIVVVLGFSGTRLDAANDLLCDMKSQLAQPHVNMLDERLPTLGKVGAGWQEWWQSEAQLPRSDGAVMKDVLTRYADRARDSGKALSVSLTGHSLGAAAATVAGFDIAHFLRAAGASGKVSVYAFNPPRLGQAGIETLYVDSLKAEDSALRFSLRQFARELDPIQSTPLFMHHPHWEHDSDADTDAERAGSASGDRFAQFVTATDQPASMINLTDNHELTLWRPYFLSTIEPAELQRIFAPMQVPPAPSADAGVSRRDFLTPFLPHSEPPIENAPE
;
A
#
# COMPACT_ATOMS: atom_id res chain seq x y z
N MET A 1 -50.32 -30.93 46.78
CA MET A 1 -51.02 -29.63 46.77
C MET A 1 -50.34 -28.72 45.78
N SER A 2 -51.13 -27.94 45.05
CA SER A 2 -50.85 -27.42 43.71
C SER A 2 -51.01 -25.90 43.65
N LEU A 3 -50.19 -25.27 42.79
CA LEU A 3 -50.48 -24.13 41.87
C LEU A 3 -50.71 -22.72 42.48
N PRO A 4 -50.57 -21.60 41.70
CA PRO A 4 -50.59 -21.53 40.22
C PRO A 4 -49.55 -20.64 39.49
N ARG A 5 -49.62 -20.78 38.16
CA ARG A 5 -48.93 -20.10 37.03
C ARG A 5 -49.91 -19.14 36.30
N LEU A 6 -49.32 -18.17 35.56
CA LEU A 6 -49.79 -17.43 34.35
C LEU A 6 -50.78 -16.25 34.54
N PRO A 7 -50.79 -15.18 33.68
CA PRO A 7 -50.56 -15.22 32.21
C PRO A 7 -49.63 -14.14 31.58
N PRO A 8 -49.35 -14.20 30.25
CA PRO A 8 -48.61 -13.19 29.48
C PRO A 8 -49.47 -12.40 28.46
N ALA A 9 -48.86 -11.32 27.95
CA ALA A 9 -49.10 -10.58 26.68
C ALA A 9 -50.22 -9.49 26.67
N PRO A 10 -50.04 -8.40 25.87
CA PRO A 10 -50.13 -8.53 24.41
C PRO A 10 -49.01 -7.85 23.60
N SER A 11 -48.77 -8.43 22.43
CA SER A 11 -48.08 -7.88 21.28
C SER A 11 -49.00 -6.96 20.44
N ARG A 12 -48.47 -5.80 20.02
CA ARG A 12 -48.81 -5.03 18.80
C ARG A 12 -47.47 -4.43 18.36
N GLY A 13 -46.96 -4.53 17.14
CA GLY A 13 -47.62 -4.40 15.84
C GLY A 13 -47.14 -3.08 15.21
N ALA A 14 -46.11 -3.20 14.38
CA ALA A 14 -45.52 -2.29 13.37
C ALA A 14 -45.85 -0.77 13.39
N GLU A 15 -44.81 0.07 13.36
CA GLU A 15 -44.50 0.95 12.21
C GLU A 15 -43.19 1.75 12.41
N ALA A 16 -42.55 2.10 11.30
CA ALA A 16 -41.22 2.68 11.18
C ALA A 16 -41.10 4.08 11.79
N SER A 17 -39.95 4.41 12.40
CA SER A 17 -39.49 5.78 12.59
C SER A 17 -37.98 5.86 12.85
N ALA A 18 -37.37 6.85 12.20
CA ALA A 18 -35.95 7.19 12.09
C ALA A 18 -35.19 7.40 13.42
N PRO A 19 -33.84 7.39 13.42
CA PRO A 19 -33.04 7.47 14.64
C PRO A 19 -33.15 8.84 15.31
N VAL A 20 -33.63 8.83 16.56
CA VAL A 20 -33.62 9.97 17.48
C VAL A 20 -32.22 10.07 18.09
N CYS A 21 -31.52 11.18 17.80
CA CYS A 21 -30.29 11.56 18.48
C CYS A 21 -30.61 11.95 19.93
N VAL A 22 -30.02 11.23 20.88
CA VAL A 22 -30.05 11.55 22.31
C VAL A 22 -29.02 12.64 22.58
N ALA A 23 -29.47 13.86 22.84
CA ALA A 23 -28.65 14.91 23.41
C ALA A 23 -28.72 14.83 24.95
N THR A 24 -27.62 14.45 25.59
CA THR A 24 -27.47 14.52 27.05
C THR A 24 -27.16 15.94 27.46
N THR A 25 -28.12 16.60 28.13
CA THR A 25 -27.90 17.84 28.88
C THR A 25 -27.36 17.53 30.27
N ALA A 26 -26.24 18.13 30.65
CA ALA A 26 -25.82 18.25 32.05
C ALA A 26 -25.80 19.73 32.44
N GLY A 27 -26.69 20.10 33.36
CA GLY A 27 -26.64 21.39 34.05
C GLY A 27 -25.80 21.28 35.33
N HIS A 28 -25.01 22.30 35.64
CA HIS A 28 -25.29 23.20 36.76
C HIS A 28 -24.15 24.23 36.98
N ALA A 29 -24.59 25.48 37.02
CA ALA A 29 -24.12 26.66 37.73
C ALA A 29 -22.95 26.55 38.73
N ARG A 30 -22.04 27.54 38.66
CA ARG A 30 -21.92 28.56 39.72
C ARG A 30 -21.13 29.81 39.28
N GLU A 31 -21.75 30.96 39.49
CA GLU A 31 -21.16 32.30 39.40
C GLU A 31 -20.08 32.53 40.48
N ARG A 32 -19.08 33.34 40.15
CA ARG A 32 -18.69 34.50 40.97
C ARG A 32 -17.85 35.50 40.16
N ALA A 33 -18.26 36.76 40.28
CA ALA A 33 -17.74 37.93 39.59
C ALA A 33 -16.43 38.45 40.21
N GLY A 34 -15.60 39.05 39.36
CA GLY A 34 -14.53 39.98 39.71
C GLY A 34 -14.39 41.00 38.58
N VAL A 35 -14.91 42.20 38.82
CA VAL A 35 -15.00 43.32 37.87
C VAL A 35 -13.65 44.06 37.83
N PHE A 36 -13.11 44.28 36.63
CA PHE A 36 -12.36 45.49 36.31
C PHE A 36 -12.80 45.99 34.93
N ALA A 37 -13.27 47.23 34.88
CA ALA A 37 -13.80 47.90 33.71
C ALA A 37 -12.70 48.68 32.99
N GLY A 38 -12.70 48.67 31.65
CA GLY A 38 -11.93 49.60 30.86
C GLY A 38 -11.90 49.27 29.36
N LEU A 39 -12.65 50.06 28.59
CA LEU A 39 -12.69 50.16 27.11
C LEU A 39 -13.61 49.17 26.39
N GLY A 40 -14.77 49.73 26.00
CA GLY A 40 -15.81 49.07 25.23
C GLY A 40 -15.36 48.79 23.80
N ALA A 41 -15.40 47.52 23.44
CA ALA A 41 -15.74 47.05 22.11
C ALA A 41 -16.86 46.03 22.29
N ALA A 42 -17.95 46.17 21.54
CA ALA A 42 -19.11 45.28 21.61
C ALA A 42 -18.68 43.81 21.40
N PRO A 43 -19.26 42.84 22.11
CA PRO A 43 -18.96 41.44 21.87
C PRO A 43 -19.54 41.05 20.50
N VAL A 44 -18.70 40.98 19.48
CA VAL A 44 -19.03 40.32 18.23
C VAL A 44 -19.24 38.85 18.58
N ARG A 45 -20.51 38.41 18.58
CA ARG A 45 -20.85 36.98 18.61
C ARG A 45 -20.24 36.36 17.35
N HIS A 46 -19.03 35.83 17.46
CA HIS A 46 -18.57 34.83 16.52
C HIS A 46 -19.39 33.57 16.75
N ALA A 47 -20.50 33.47 16.02
CA ALA A 47 -21.11 32.19 15.76
C ALA A 47 -20.03 31.34 15.09
N ARG A 48 -19.51 30.34 15.80
CA ARG A 48 -18.76 29.25 15.17
C ARG A 48 -19.74 28.55 14.25
N THR A 49 -19.69 28.90 12.97
CA THR A 49 -20.28 28.09 11.91
C THR A 49 -19.58 26.73 12.00
N ALA A 50 -20.34 25.67 12.24
CA ALA A 50 -19.86 24.31 12.05
C ALA A 50 -19.26 24.19 10.63
N PRO A 51 -18.18 23.42 10.42
CA PRO A 51 -17.69 23.16 9.08
C PRO A 51 -18.83 22.54 8.27
N ARG A 52 -19.33 23.29 7.28
CA ARG A 52 -20.26 22.75 6.28
C ARG A 52 -19.44 21.89 5.33
N SER A 53 -19.78 20.61 5.22
CA SER A 53 -19.28 19.79 4.11
C SER A 53 -19.79 20.42 2.82
N VAL A 54 -18.88 20.98 2.02
CA VAL A 54 -19.19 21.33 0.64
C VAL A 54 -19.13 20.02 -0.14
N ALA A 55 -20.27 19.36 -0.29
CA ALA A 55 -20.42 18.26 -1.22
C ALA A 55 -20.36 18.84 -2.64
N ALA A 56 -19.15 18.90 -3.21
CA ALA A 56 -18.96 19.16 -4.63
C ALA A 56 -19.02 17.80 -5.35
N GLY A 57 -20.10 17.59 -6.10
CA GLY A 57 -20.23 16.44 -6.99
C GLY A 57 -19.16 16.52 -8.07
N ALA A 58 -18.09 15.74 -7.92
CA ALA A 58 -17.19 15.45 -9.02
C ALA A 58 -17.99 14.68 -10.07
N THR A 59 -18.30 15.33 -11.19
CA THR A 59 -18.86 14.64 -12.35
C THR A 59 -17.70 13.89 -13.01
N PRO A 60 -17.73 12.55 -13.09
CA PRO A 60 -16.64 11.82 -13.73
C PRO A 60 -16.61 12.13 -15.24
N PRO A 61 -15.42 12.18 -15.86
CA PRO A 61 -15.30 12.28 -17.30
C PRO A 61 -15.91 11.05 -17.99
N SER A 62 -16.41 11.32 -19.19
CA SER A 62 -17.24 10.48 -20.06
C SER A 62 -16.65 9.09 -20.38
N GLY A 63 -17.49 8.05 -20.26
CA GLY A 63 -17.51 6.92 -21.21
C GLY A 63 -17.05 5.55 -20.69
N ALA A 64 -16.14 5.45 -19.72
CA ALA A 64 -15.69 4.16 -19.22
C ALA A 64 -16.68 3.60 -18.19
N ARG A 65 -17.34 2.49 -18.50
CA ARG A 65 -18.17 1.77 -17.53
C ARG A 65 -17.23 1.18 -16.47
N LEU A 66 -17.22 1.77 -15.28
CA LEU A 66 -16.45 1.27 -14.15
C LEU A 66 -16.76 -0.22 -13.94
N LEU A 67 -15.72 -1.06 -13.95
CA LEU A 67 -15.87 -2.47 -13.57
C LEU A 67 -16.52 -2.50 -12.19
N GLN A 68 -17.69 -3.12 -12.09
CA GLN A 68 -18.37 -3.28 -10.81
C GLN A 68 -17.71 -4.42 -10.06
N LEU A 69 -16.65 -4.08 -9.35
CA LEU A 69 -15.99 -4.97 -8.41
C LEU A 69 -16.37 -4.55 -6.99
N ASP A 70 -16.89 -5.51 -6.24
CA ASP A 70 -17.13 -5.37 -4.81
C ASP A 70 -16.00 -6.07 -4.04
N PRO A 71 -15.14 -5.32 -3.32
CA PRO A 71 -14.03 -5.91 -2.59
C PRO A 71 -14.47 -6.84 -1.46
N HIS A 72 -15.72 -6.82 -1.00
CA HIS A 72 -16.19 -7.71 0.06
C HIS A 72 -16.55 -9.12 -0.45
N THR A 73 -16.87 -9.26 -1.74
CA THR A 73 -17.33 -10.52 -2.34
C THR A 73 -16.37 -11.11 -3.37
N ALA A 74 -15.34 -10.36 -3.78
CA ALA A 74 -14.29 -10.85 -4.67
C ALA A 74 -13.49 -12.00 -4.05
N ASP A 75 -12.90 -12.88 -4.88
CA ASP A 75 -12.00 -13.95 -4.43
C ASP A 75 -10.54 -13.49 -4.48
N LEU A 76 -10.09 -12.86 -3.39
CA LEU A 76 -8.74 -12.34 -3.29
C LEU A 76 -7.70 -13.44 -3.13
N ALA A 77 -8.01 -14.53 -2.43
CA ALA A 77 -7.06 -15.63 -2.23
C ALA A 77 -6.65 -16.26 -3.57
N SER A 78 -7.63 -16.55 -4.43
CA SER A 78 -7.39 -17.06 -5.78
C SER A 78 -6.65 -16.04 -6.64
N ALA A 79 -7.04 -14.77 -6.61
CA ALA A 79 -6.35 -13.73 -7.37
C ALA A 79 -4.88 -13.60 -6.97
N ILE A 80 -4.57 -13.55 -5.66
CA ILE A 80 -3.21 -13.48 -5.13
C ILE A 80 -2.39 -14.70 -5.55
N ALA A 81 -2.94 -15.91 -5.51
CA ALA A 81 -2.20 -17.13 -5.86
C ALA A 81 -1.65 -17.11 -7.29
N HIS A 82 -2.32 -16.41 -8.22
CA HIS A 82 -1.99 -16.43 -9.64
C HIS A 82 -1.35 -15.16 -10.18
N VAL A 83 -1.46 -14.01 -9.49
CA VAL A 83 -0.68 -12.83 -9.86
C VAL A 83 0.78 -13.00 -9.43
N ASP A 84 1.68 -12.25 -10.07
CA ASP A 84 3.12 -12.33 -9.86
C ASP A 84 3.75 -13.68 -10.23
N ASP A 85 3.01 -14.66 -10.74
CA ASP A 85 3.59 -15.94 -11.12
C ASP A 85 4.53 -15.79 -12.33
N ALA A 86 5.73 -16.37 -12.23
CA ALA A 86 6.77 -16.26 -13.25
C ALA A 86 6.32 -16.88 -14.59
N LEU A 87 5.38 -17.82 -14.52
CA LEU A 87 4.82 -18.55 -15.65
C LEU A 87 3.45 -18.01 -16.10
N ALA A 88 2.88 -17.03 -15.40
CA ALA A 88 1.58 -16.48 -15.77
C ALA A 88 1.69 -15.69 -17.09
N PRO A 89 0.70 -15.82 -17.99
CA PRO A 89 0.62 -14.96 -19.17
C PRO A 89 0.50 -13.50 -18.74
N SER A 90 0.98 -12.60 -19.60
CA SER A 90 0.87 -11.17 -19.36
C SER A 90 -0.59 -10.77 -19.09
N PRO A 91 -0.87 -9.94 -18.06
CA PRO A 91 -2.22 -9.43 -17.80
C PRO A 91 -2.87 -8.77 -19.03
N ALA A 92 -2.08 -8.13 -19.89
CA ALA A 92 -2.60 -7.47 -21.10
C ALA A 92 -3.05 -8.45 -22.20
N GLN A 93 -2.67 -9.73 -22.10
CA GLN A 93 -2.98 -10.78 -23.07
C GLN A 93 -4.05 -11.76 -22.57
N ASP A 94 -4.39 -11.71 -21.28
CA ASP A 94 -5.38 -12.56 -20.64
C ASP A 94 -6.41 -11.72 -19.85
N PRO A 95 -7.68 -11.62 -20.32
CA PRO A 95 -8.73 -10.91 -19.61
C PRO A 95 -8.95 -11.39 -18.16
N GLN A 96 -8.69 -12.68 -17.87
CA GLN A 96 -8.77 -13.20 -16.51
C GLN A 96 -7.59 -12.75 -15.65
N GLY A 97 -6.38 -12.74 -16.21
CA GLY A 97 -5.18 -12.15 -15.61
C GLY A 97 -5.38 -10.66 -15.28
N GLU A 98 -5.92 -9.88 -16.21
CA GLU A 98 -6.26 -8.47 -15.98
C GLU A 98 -7.25 -8.33 -14.81
N LEU A 99 -8.35 -9.09 -14.83
CA LEU A 99 -9.35 -9.06 -13.77
C LEU A 99 -8.76 -9.41 -12.41
N ARG A 100 -7.90 -10.43 -12.33
CA ARG A 100 -7.20 -10.83 -11.08
C ARG A 100 -6.31 -9.70 -10.57
N CYS A 101 -5.58 -9.01 -11.44
CA CYS A 101 -4.77 -7.85 -11.06
C CYS A 101 -5.64 -6.74 -10.47
N ARG A 102 -6.77 -6.42 -11.10
CA ARG A 102 -7.72 -5.40 -10.60
C ARG A 102 -8.37 -5.81 -9.28
N VAL A 103 -8.71 -7.09 -9.10
CA VAL A 103 -9.18 -7.65 -7.80
C VAL A 103 -8.15 -7.40 -6.70
N VAL A 104 -6.88 -7.74 -6.96
CA VAL A 104 -5.81 -7.54 -5.98
C VAL A 104 -5.67 -6.07 -5.61
N LEU A 105 -5.59 -5.16 -6.58
CA LEU A 105 -5.43 -3.73 -6.31
C LEU A 105 -6.59 -3.15 -5.49
N GLU A 106 -7.84 -3.41 -5.88
CA GLU A 106 -9.01 -2.85 -5.20
C GLU A 106 -9.21 -3.48 -3.81
N CYS A 107 -8.97 -4.77 -3.63
CA CYS A 107 -9.04 -5.38 -2.31
C CYS A 107 -7.89 -4.92 -1.41
N MET A 108 -6.67 -4.72 -1.91
CA MET A 108 -5.57 -4.18 -1.11
C MET A 108 -5.84 -2.74 -0.66
N ARG A 109 -6.43 -1.93 -1.55
CA ARG A 109 -6.94 -0.59 -1.21
C ARG A 109 -8.02 -0.66 -0.13
N ALA A 110 -8.99 -1.57 -0.26
CA ALA A 110 -10.02 -1.77 0.75
C ALA A 110 -9.42 -2.21 2.10
N CYS A 111 -8.48 -3.15 2.12
CA CYS A 111 -7.77 -3.58 3.32
C CYS A 111 -7.02 -2.42 4.00
N ALA A 112 -6.34 -1.56 3.22
CA ALA A 112 -5.68 -0.37 3.77
C ALA A 112 -6.70 0.60 4.41
N GLY A 113 -7.88 0.77 3.81
CA GLY A 113 -8.96 1.60 4.36
C GLY A 113 -9.55 1.01 5.65
N GLU A 114 -9.91 -0.27 5.64
CA GLU A 114 -10.45 -0.98 6.82
C GLU A 114 -9.43 -1.08 7.96
N SER A 115 -8.13 -0.95 7.66
CA SER A 115 -7.10 -0.94 8.69
C SER A 115 -7.19 0.28 9.63
N TYR A 116 -7.94 1.34 9.28
CA TYR A 116 -8.22 2.45 10.20
C TYR A 116 -9.23 2.10 11.29
N THR A 117 -10.06 1.06 11.07
CA THR A 117 -11.09 0.63 12.03
C THR A 117 -10.43 0.05 13.29
N ALA A 118 -10.60 0.75 14.41
CA ALA A 118 -9.98 0.40 15.69
C ALA A 118 -10.70 -0.75 16.40
N ASP A 119 -12.03 -0.77 16.33
CA ASP A 119 -12.86 -1.83 16.88
C ASP A 119 -12.82 -3.06 15.97
N LEU A 120 -12.15 -4.11 16.41
CA LEU A 120 -12.00 -5.35 15.66
C LEU A 120 -13.33 -6.04 15.33
N ALA A 121 -14.38 -5.82 16.13
CA ALA A 121 -15.71 -6.36 15.85
C ALA A 121 -16.40 -5.67 14.67
N ALA A 122 -15.96 -4.45 14.31
CA ALA A 122 -16.49 -3.67 13.21
C ALA A 122 -15.66 -3.80 11.91
N VAL A 123 -14.51 -4.48 11.96
CA VAL A 123 -13.64 -4.67 10.78
C VAL A 123 -14.31 -5.65 9.82
N ALA A 124 -14.47 -5.22 8.56
CA ALA A 124 -15.09 -6.04 7.54
C ALA A 124 -14.18 -7.19 7.07
N ALA A 125 -14.82 -8.28 6.60
CA ALA A 125 -14.15 -9.24 5.72
C ALA A 125 -13.93 -8.61 4.34
N ILE A 126 -12.81 -8.94 3.71
CA ILE A 126 -12.40 -8.38 2.42
C ILE A 126 -11.85 -9.51 1.56
N GLY A 127 -12.30 -9.58 0.31
CA GLY A 127 -11.76 -10.51 -0.68
C GLY A 127 -12.06 -11.97 -0.36
N GLY A 128 -13.15 -12.25 0.35
CA GLY A 128 -13.47 -13.58 0.86
C GLY A 128 -12.49 -14.09 1.93
N LEU A 129 -11.53 -13.27 2.37
CA LEU A 129 -10.60 -13.61 3.43
C LEU A 129 -11.26 -13.44 4.80
N ARG A 130 -10.95 -14.34 5.71
CA ARG A 130 -11.42 -14.28 7.09
C ARG A 130 -10.51 -13.36 7.89
N LEU A 131 -11.09 -12.41 8.61
CA LEU A 131 -10.37 -11.65 9.63
C LEU A 131 -10.03 -12.58 10.81
N ASP A 132 -8.75 -12.67 11.16
CA ASP A 132 -8.30 -13.26 12.41
C ASP A 132 -8.18 -12.17 13.48
N ALA A 133 -9.28 -11.95 14.20
CA ALA A 133 -9.33 -10.96 15.27
C ALA A 133 -8.35 -11.29 16.42
N SER A 134 -7.98 -12.56 16.61
CA SER A 134 -7.09 -13.00 17.68
C SER A 134 -5.62 -12.62 17.41
N MET A 135 -5.28 -12.52 16.12
CA MET A 135 -3.96 -12.10 15.63
C MET A 135 -3.92 -10.62 15.19
N SER A 136 -5.05 -9.91 15.28
CA SER A 136 -5.19 -8.51 14.93
C SER A 136 -5.08 -7.58 16.15
N THR A 137 -4.83 -6.31 15.89
CA THR A 137 -4.71 -5.22 16.87
C THR A 137 -5.45 -3.99 16.34
N PRO A 138 -5.71 -2.98 17.20
CA PRO A 138 -6.30 -1.72 16.74
C PRO A 138 -5.49 -0.99 15.66
N ARG A 139 -4.22 -1.35 15.43
CA ARG A 139 -3.33 -0.75 14.41
C ARG A 139 -2.96 -1.70 13.26
N LEU A 140 -3.01 -3.01 13.47
CA LEU A 140 -2.65 -4.02 12.46
C LEU A 140 -3.73 -5.10 12.33
N LYS A 141 -4.19 -5.37 11.11
CA LYS A 141 -5.28 -6.33 10.84
C LYS A 141 -4.71 -7.51 10.10
N LEU A 142 -5.12 -8.71 10.47
CA LEU A 142 -4.72 -9.94 9.79
C LEU A 142 -5.96 -10.58 9.15
N TRP A 143 -5.96 -10.66 7.82
CA TRP A 143 -6.90 -11.50 7.09
C TRP A 143 -6.18 -12.72 6.54
N GLU A 144 -6.83 -13.88 6.58
CA GLU A 144 -6.27 -15.12 6.08
C GLU A 144 -7.25 -15.89 5.20
N GLY A 145 -6.67 -16.68 4.31
CA GLY A 145 -7.36 -17.59 3.42
C GLY A 145 -6.41 -18.67 2.90
N ALA A 146 -6.92 -19.57 2.09
CA ALA A 146 -6.12 -20.57 1.43
C ALA A 146 -6.76 -20.99 0.10
N THR A 147 -5.91 -21.34 -0.86
CA THR A 147 -6.28 -22.03 -2.09
C THR A 147 -5.69 -23.44 -2.05
N ASP A 148 -5.86 -24.22 -3.12
CA ASP A 148 -5.18 -25.51 -3.25
C ASP A 148 -3.65 -25.36 -3.33
N GLU A 149 -3.18 -24.22 -3.82
CA GLU A 149 -1.76 -23.95 -4.11
C GLU A 149 -1.06 -23.10 -3.04
N ALA A 150 -1.80 -22.27 -2.31
CA ALA A 150 -1.21 -21.27 -1.42
C ALA A 150 -1.98 -21.07 -0.11
N ILE A 151 -1.24 -20.76 0.95
CA ILE A 151 -1.76 -20.10 2.14
C ILE A 151 -1.59 -18.60 1.95
N VAL A 152 -2.69 -17.85 2.13
CA VAL A 152 -2.73 -16.41 1.86
C VAL A 152 -2.95 -15.66 3.16
N VAL A 153 -2.07 -14.71 3.45
CA VAL A 153 -2.15 -13.82 4.62
C VAL A 153 -2.05 -12.39 4.15
N VAL A 154 -2.94 -11.52 4.62
CA VAL A 154 -2.91 -10.08 4.37
C VAL A 154 -2.79 -9.35 5.70
N LEU A 155 -1.74 -8.54 5.81
CA LEU A 155 -1.47 -7.68 6.96
C LEU A 155 -1.80 -6.23 6.57
N GLY A 156 -2.85 -5.67 7.17
CA GLY A 156 -3.26 -4.29 6.97
C GLY A 156 -2.74 -3.36 8.07
N PHE A 157 -2.10 -2.27 7.68
CA PHE A 157 -1.42 -1.32 8.55
C PHE A 157 -2.23 -0.01 8.58
N SER A 158 -2.70 0.39 9.76
CA SER A 158 -3.43 1.65 9.92
C SER A 158 -2.52 2.84 9.64
N GLY A 159 -3.00 3.82 8.86
CA GLY A 159 -2.36 5.12 8.81
C GLY A 159 -2.70 6.00 10.00
N THR A 160 -2.38 7.29 9.91
CA THR A 160 -2.57 8.24 10.99
C THR A 160 -4.04 8.43 11.33
N ARG A 161 -4.41 8.10 12.57
CA ARG A 161 -5.73 8.46 13.12
C ARG A 161 -5.58 9.73 13.95
N LEU A 162 -6.31 10.78 13.58
CA LEU A 162 -6.17 12.10 14.20
C LEU A 162 -6.62 12.14 15.68
N ASP A 163 -7.40 11.15 16.11
CA ASP A 163 -7.81 10.95 17.50
C ASP A 163 -6.81 10.09 18.32
N ALA A 164 -5.78 9.53 17.67
CA ALA A 164 -4.75 8.72 18.31
C ALA A 164 -3.42 9.50 18.43
N ALA A 165 -3.14 10.04 19.62
CA ALA A 165 -1.93 10.83 19.87
C ALA A 165 -0.61 10.09 19.54
N ASN A 166 -0.58 8.76 19.69
CA ASN A 166 0.58 7.95 19.34
C ASN A 166 0.86 7.93 17.83
N ASP A 167 -0.18 7.99 17.00
CA ASP A 167 -0.05 7.99 15.54
C ASP A 167 0.50 9.36 15.08
N LEU A 168 0.02 10.47 15.68
CA LEU A 168 0.58 11.81 15.45
C LEU A 168 2.03 11.94 15.92
N LEU A 169 2.36 11.37 17.08
CA LEU A 169 3.73 11.37 17.59
C LEU A 169 4.65 10.55 16.69
N CYS A 170 4.16 9.45 16.11
CA CYS A 170 4.86 8.68 15.10
C CYS A 170 5.23 9.58 13.91
N ASP A 171 4.27 10.30 13.32
CA ASP A 171 4.53 11.21 12.19
C ASP A 171 5.58 12.28 12.50
N MET A 172 5.53 12.86 13.71
CA MET A 172 6.52 13.84 14.17
C MET A 172 7.90 13.23 14.34
N LYS A 173 8.00 12.06 14.98
CA LYS A 173 9.26 11.36 15.18
C LYS A 173 9.89 10.93 13.87
N SER A 174 9.09 10.57 12.87
CA SER A 174 9.58 10.19 11.55
C SER A 174 10.38 11.27 10.83
N GLN A 175 10.34 12.53 11.28
CA GLN A 175 11.27 13.57 10.80
C GLN A 175 12.74 13.30 11.17
N LEU A 176 12.98 12.45 12.16
CA LEU A 176 14.31 12.05 12.60
C LEU A 176 14.65 10.69 11.99
N ALA A 177 15.83 10.58 11.39
CA ALA A 177 16.33 9.30 10.88
C ALA A 177 17.06 8.54 11.98
N GLN A 178 16.79 7.24 12.11
CA GLN A 178 17.50 6.35 13.02
C GLN A 178 17.91 5.04 12.34
N PRO A 179 19.01 4.41 12.80
CA PRO A 179 19.46 3.14 12.24
C PRO A 179 18.37 2.09 12.30
N HIS A 180 18.19 1.39 11.18
CA HIS A 180 17.23 0.34 11.05
C HIS A 180 17.64 -0.90 11.85
N VAL A 181 16.70 -1.52 12.57
CA VAL A 181 16.89 -2.81 13.24
C VAL A 181 15.76 -3.75 12.83
N ASN A 182 16.13 -4.91 12.27
CA ASN A 182 15.17 -5.96 11.94
C ASN A 182 14.69 -6.64 13.24
N MET A 183 13.42 -6.45 13.58
CA MET A 183 12.89 -6.91 14.87
C MET A 183 12.58 -8.39 14.94
N LEU A 184 12.55 -9.07 13.79
CA LEU A 184 12.27 -10.50 13.73
C LEU A 184 13.54 -11.31 14.04
N ASP A 185 14.70 -10.80 13.65
CA ASP A 185 16.02 -11.33 14.03
C ASP A 185 17.11 -10.29 13.75
N GLU A 186 17.84 -9.86 14.79
CA GLU A 186 18.86 -8.81 14.70
C GLU A 186 20.04 -9.15 13.76
N ARG A 187 20.18 -10.43 13.37
CA ARG A 187 21.22 -10.88 12.44
C ARG A 187 20.83 -10.69 10.97
N LEU A 188 19.58 -10.36 10.70
CA LEU A 188 19.07 -10.14 9.34
C LEU A 188 19.53 -8.77 8.80
N PRO A 189 19.50 -8.59 7.47
CA PRO A 189 19.85 -7.32 6.84
C PRO A 189 19.07 -6.12 7.39
N THR A 190 19.62 -4.92 7.19
CA THR A 190 19.07 -3.66 7.70
C THR A 190 18.95 -2.59 6.62
N LEU A 191 17.95 -1.70 6.72
CA LEU A 191 17.65 -0.62 5.76
C LEU A 191 18.41 0.70 5.97
N GLY A 192 19.65 0.68 6.47
CA GLY A 192 20.38 1.92 6.72
C GLY A 192 19.68 2.77 7.78
N LYS A 193 19.38 4.05 7.50
CA LYS A 193 18.63 4.92 8.43
C LYS A 193 17.23 5.22 7.90
N VAL A 194 16.22 4.91 8.70
CA VAL A 194 14.79 5.08 8.39
C VAL A 194 14.14 6.09 9.32
N GLY A 195 12.99 6.64 8.94
CA GLY A 195 12.19 7.52 9.78
C GLY A 195 11.86 6.87 11.12
N ALA A 196 12.11 7.59 12.21
CA ALA A 196 12.10 7.01 13.54
C ALA A 196 10.73 6.50 13.97
N GLY A 197 9.69 7.27 13.70
CA GLY A 197 8.32 6.85 13.96
C GLY A 197 7.94 5.60 13.17
N TRP A 198 8.26 5.55 11.86
CA TRP A 198 7.97 4.39 11.00
C TRP A 198 8.53 3.10 11.58
N GLN A 199 9.80 3.14 11.99
CA GLN A 199 10.43 2.03 12.66
C GLN A 199 9.74 1.71 13.98
N GLU A 200 9.66 2.65 14.92
CA GLU A 200 9.08 2.42 16.26
C GLU A 200 7.66 1.85 16.20
N TRP A 201 6.86 2.31 15.23
CA TRP A 201 5.54 1.76 14.96
C TRP A 201 5.60 0.27 14.67
N TRP A 202 6.46 -0.13 13.71
CA TRP A 202 6.62 -1.53 13.34
C TRP A 202 7.20 -2.36 14.49
N GLN A 203 8.22 -1.86 15.17
CA GLN A 203 8.84 -2.58 16.29
C GLN A 203 7.81 -2.84 17.41
N SER A 204 7.00 -1.83 17.73
CA SER A 204 5.93 -1.94 18.71
C SER A 204 4.88 -2.99 18.31
N GLU A 205 4.42 -3.01 17.05
CA GLU A 205 3.42 -3.98 16.58
C GLU A 205 3.97 -5.40 16.44
N ALA A 206 5.23 -5.53 16.03
CA ALA A 206 5.91 -6.81 15.87
C ALA A 206 6.12 -7.52 17.21
N GLN A 207 6.41 -6.76 18.27
CA GLN A 207 6.63 -7.27 19.63
C GLN A 207 5.36 -7.35 20.49
N LEU A 208 4.26 -6.72 20.08
CA LEU A 208 3.02 -6.74 20.83
C LEU A 208 2.44 -8.17 20.88
N PRO A 209 2.26 -8.79 22.07
CA PRO A 209 1.69 -10.12 22.16
C PRO A 209 0.27 -10.17 21.61
N ARG A 210 -0.03 -11.21 20.83
CA ARG A 210 -1.37 -11.57 20.35
C ARG A 210 -2.16 -12.26 21.47
N SER A 211 -3.42 -12.61 21.22
CA SER A 211 -4.31 -13.13 22.27
C SER A 211 -3.79 -14.38 22.97
N ASP A 212 -2.96 -15.18 22.29
CA ASP A 212 -2.35 -16.40 22.81
C ASP A 212 -0.90 -16.19 23.30
N GLY A 213 -0.42 -14.94 23.36
CA GLY A 213 0.94 -14.58 23.75
C GLY A 213 1.97 -14.61 22.62
N ALA A 214 1.61 -15.07 21.42
CA ALA A 214 2.51 -15.06 20.27
C ALA A 214 2.90 -13.64 19.86
N VAL A 215 4.15 -13.42 19.44
CA VAL A 215 4.54 -12.18 18.76
C VAL A 215 4.55 -12.39 17.24
N MET A 216 4.73 -11.33 16.45
CA MET A 216 4.63 -11.42 14.98
C MET A 216 5.60 -12.45 14.38
N LYS A 217 6.80 -12.60 14.97
CA LYS A 217 7.75 -13.65 14.59
C LYS A 217 7.13 -15.06 14.70
N ASP A 218 6.43 -15.35 15.79
CA ASP A 218 5.80 -16.65 16.01
C ASP A 218 4.64 -16.87 15.05
N VAL A 219 3.84 -15.82 14.80
CA VAL A 219 2.73 -15.84 13.83
C VAL A 219 3.24 -16.20 12.44
N LEU A 220 4.29 -15.52 11.97
CA LEU A 220 4.91 -15.78 10.66
C LEU A 220 5.51 -17.19 10.58
N THR A 221 6.15 -17.65 11.66
CA THR A 221 6.70 -19.01 11.75
C THR A 221 5.59 -20.05 11.59
N ARG A 222 4.46 -19.88 12.28
CA ARG A 222 3.31 -20.80 12.17
C ARG A 222 2.75 -20.87 10.76
N TYR A 223 2.64 -19.73 10.06
CA TYR A 223 2.17 -19.72 8.67
C TYR A 223 3.17 -20.37 7.71
N ALA A 224 4.47 -20.15 7.92
CA ALA A 224 5.51 -20.81 7.13
C ALA A 224 5.52 -22.33 7.35
N ASP A 225 5.41 -22.79 8.59
CA ASP A 225 5.33 -24.21 8.93
C ASP A 225 4.05 -24.84 8.35
N ARG A 226 2.90 -24.18 8.53
CA ARG A 226 1.63 -24.65 7.96
C ARG A 226 1.70 -24.76 6.43
N ALA A 227 2.34 -23.81 5.75
CA ALA A 227 2.51 -23.85 4.30
C ALA A 227 3.40 -25.04 3.89
N ARG A 228 4.53 -25.21 4.58
CA ARG A 228 5.46 -26.33 4.37
C ARG A 228 4.78 -27.69 4.59
N ASP A 229 4.10 -27.86 5.71
CA ASP A 229 3.45 -29.12 6.10
C ASP A 229 2.31 -29.50 5.15
N SER A 230 1.67 -28.50 4.53
CA SER A 230 0.61 -28.72 3.53
C SER A 230 1.10 -28.77 2.09
N GLY A 231 2.41 -28.61 1.84
CA GLY A 231 2.99 -28.58 0.50
C GLY A 231 2.54 -27.37 -0.34
N LYS A 232 2.12 -26.28 0.32
CA LYS A 232 1.61 -25.05 -0.31
C LYS A 232 2.63 -23.93 -0.29
N ALA A 233 2.53 -23.00 -1.21
CA ALA A 233 3.26 -21.74 -1.15
C ALA A 233 2.70 -20.83 -0.04
N LEU A 234 3.53 -20.00 0.58
CA LEU A 234 3.11 -18.94 1.48
C LEU A 234 3.06 -17.61 0.72
N SER A 235 1.91 -16.94 0.71
CA SER A 235 1.75 -15.61 0.15
C SER A 235 1.37 -14.62 1.25
N VAL A 236 2.31 -13.75 1.64
CA VAL A 236 2.09 -12.69 2.62
C VAL A 236 1.99 -11.35 1.89
N SER A 237 0.82 -10.72 1.93
CA SER A 237 0.63 -9.37 1.41
C SER A 237 0.56 -8.37 2.56
N LEU A 238 1.25 -7.24 2.43
CA LEU A 238 1.20 -6.13 3.35
C LEU A 238 0.56 -4.95 2.64
N THR A 239 -0.33 -4.25 3.31
CA THR A 239 -1.02 -3.10 2.73
C THR A 239 -1.19 -1.99 3.75
N GLY A 240 -1.04 -0.74 3.32
CA GLY A 240 -1.18 0.39 4.19
C GLY A 240 -1.34 1.70 3.42
N HIS A 241 -1.90 2.69 4.09
CA HIS A 241 -2.07 4.04 3.56
C HIS A 241 -1.37 5.06 4.45
N SER A 242 -0.76 6.10 3.88
CA SER A 242 -0.10 7.18 4.63
C SER A 242 1.00 6.61 5.56
N LEU A 243 1.00 6.95 6.86
CA LEU A 243 1.86 6.33 7.88
C LEU A 243 1.88 4.78 7.78
N GLY A 244 0.73 4.16 7.55
CA GLY A 244 0.60 2.71 7.47
C GLY A 244 1.32 2.13 6.26
N ALA A 245 1.44 2.89 5.18
CA ALA A 245 2.20 2.49 3.99
C ALA A 245 3.72 2.45 4.28
N ALA A 246 4.25 3.44 5.00
CA ALA A 246 5.65 3.44 5.42
C ALA A 246 5.94 2.30 6.41
N ALA A 247 5.07 2.08 7.39
CA ALA A 247 5.19 0.95 8.32
C ALA A 247 5.12 -0.41 7.60
N ALA A 248 4.18 -0.58 6.66
CA ALA A 248 4.08 -1.79 5.83
C ALA A 248 5.33 -2.02 4.98
N THR A 249 5.99 -0.95 4.53
CA THR A 249 7.24 -1.02 3.76
C THR A 249 8.41 -1.47 4.62
N VAL A 250 8.59 -0.90 5.82
CA VAL A 250 9.60 -1.40 6.79
C VAL A 250 9.32 -2.86 7.17
N ALA A 251 8.08 -3.18 7.51
CA ALA A 251 7.67 -4.54 7.88
C ALA A 251 7.87 -5.54 6.74
N GLY A 252 7.57 -5.14 5.49
CA GLY A 252 7.70 -6.00 4.32
C GLY A 252 9.14 -6.43 4.08
N PHE A 253 10.10 -5.50 4.27
CA PHE A 253 11.52 -5.81 4.25
C PHE A 253 11.90 -6.83 5.33
N ASP A 254 11.50 -6.57 6.58
CA ASP A 254 11.82 -7.44 7.71
C ASP A 254 11.28 -8.85 7.52
N ILE A 255 10.00 -8.96 7.14
CA ILE A 255 9.29 -10.21 6.93
C ILE A 255 9.88 -10.99 5.77
N ALA A 256 10.22 -10.34 4.66
CA ALA A 256 10.82 -11.01 3.50
C ALA A 256 12.16 -11.65 3.86
N HIS A 257 13.04 -10.94 4.56
CA HIS A 257 14.32 -11.49 5.01
C HIS A 257 14.14 -12.61 6.04
N PHE A 258 13.21 -12.44 6.98
CA PHE A 258 12.90 -13.46 7.98
C PHE A 258 12.40 -14.76 7.34
N LEU A 259 11.41 -14.68 6.44
CA LEU A 259 10.84 -15.84 5.76
C LEU A 259 11.84 -16.51 4.81
N ARG A 260 12.69 -15.75 4.12
CA ARG A 260 13.80 -16.30 3.32
C ARG A 260 14.79 -17.08 4.20
N ALA A 261 15.21 -16.51 5.33
CA ALA A 261 16.10 -17.18 6.27
C ALA A 261 15.48 -18.45 6.88
N ALA A 262 14.15 -18.49 7.01
CA ALA A 262 13.40 -19.68 7.43
C ALA A 262 13.16 -20.71 6.31
N GLY A 263 13.66 -20.46 5.10
CA GLY A 263 13.50 -21.35 3.94
C GLY A 263 12.06 -21.45 3.42
N ALA A 264 11.24 -20.41 3.63
CA ALA A 264 9.87 -20.39 3.11
C ALA A 264 9.86 -20.26 1.58
N SER A 265 8.85 -20.84 0.94
CA SER A 265 8.57 -20.70 -0.49
C SER A 265 7.30 -19.89 -0.74
N GLY A 266 7.26 -19.09 -1.79
CA GLY A 266 6.08 -18.30 -2.18
C GLY A 266 6.43 -16.83 -2.42
N LYS A 267 5.71 -15.89 -1.80
CA LYS A 267 5.93 -14.45 -2.01
C LYS A 267 5.56 -13.56 -0.82
N VAL A 268 6.24 -12.42 -0.75
CA VAL A 268 5.91 -11.27 0.09
C VAL A 268 5.65 -10.06 -0.81
N SER A 269 4.48 -9.43 -0.69
CA SER A 269 4.08 -8.32 -1.56
C SER A 269 3.59 -7.13 -0.75
N VAL A 270 4.17 -5.95 -0.92
CA VAL A 270 3.79 -4.72 -0.24
C VAL A 270 2.99 -3.82 -1.19
N TYR A 271 1.83 -3.33 -0.74
CA TYR A 271 0.96 -2.38 -1.42
C TYR A 271 0.88 -1.10 -0.59
N ALA A 272 1.67 -0.10 -0.96
CA ALA A 272 1.82 1.16 -0.24
C ALA A 272 1.02 2.26 -0.96
N PHE A 273 -0.05 2.74 -0.34
CA PHE A 273 -0.90 3.82 -0.86
C PHE A 273 -0.51 5.16 -0.25
N ASN A 274 -0.17 6.13 -1.09
CA ASN A 274 0.34 7.44 -0.68
C ASN A 274 1.41 7.36 0.43
N PRO A 275 2.49 6.57 0.23
CA PRO A 275 3.53 6.47 1.24
C PRO A 275 4.23 7.82 1.45
N PRO A 276 4.61 8.18 2.69
CA PRO A 276 5.65 9.17 2.93
C PRO A 276 7.03 8.56 2.64
N ARG A 277 8.04 9.43 2.56
CA ARG A 277 9.46 9.05 2.41
C ARG A 277 9.89 8.16 3.58
N LEU A 278 10.72 7.17 3.28
CA LEU A 278 11.04 6.08 4.20
C LEU A 278 12.30 6.37 5.03
N GLY A 279 13.37 6.88 4.42
CA GLY A 279 14.67 7.00 5.08
C GLY A 279 15.66 7.91 4.37
N GLN A 280 16.90 7.96 4.84
CA GLN A 280 17.92 8.86 4.30
C GLN A 280 18.45 8.43 2.93
N ALA A 281 19.18 9.32 2.28
CA ALA A 281 19.86 9.06 1.01
C ALA A 281 20.61 7.71 1.02
N GLY A 282 20.46 6.96 -0.06
CA GLY A 282 20.95 5.59 -0.21
C GLY A 282 19.91 4.53 0.09
N ILE A 283 18.76 4.88 0.70
CA ILE A 283 17.65 3.93 0.88
C ILE A 283 17.02 3.51 -0.45
N GLU A 284 17.12 4.38 -1.47
CA GLU A 284 16.59 4.12 -2.81
C GLU A 284 17.18 2.86 -3.42
N THR A 285 18.49 2.66 -3.23
CA THR A 285 19.25 1.51 -3.75
C THR A 285 19.39 0.39 -2.73
N LEU A 286 19.68 0.71 -1.46
CA LEU A 286 19.89 -0.31 -0.41
C LEU A 286 18.67 -1.21 -0.22
N TYR A 287 17.46 -0.64 -0.27
CA TYR A 287 16.22 -1.40 -0.17
C TYR A 287 16.11 -2.42 -1.31
N VAL A 288 16.40 -1.98 -2.53
CA VAL A 288 16.34 -2.80 -3.74
C VAL A 288 17.40 -3.90 -3.71
N ASP A 289 18.66 -3.54 -3.48
CA ASP A 289 19.80 -4.44 -3.60
C ASP A 289 19.80 -5.53 -2.52
N SER A 290 19.29 -5.23 -1.31
CA SER A 290 19.16 -6.24 -0.25
C SER A 290 18.06 -7.27 -0.55
N LEU A 291 17.03 -6.89 -1.31
CA LEU A 291 15.89 -7.77 -1.60
C LEU A 291 16.02 -8.52 -2.92
N LYS A 292 16.87 -8.07 -3.83
CA LYS A 292 17.37 -8.87 -4.96
C LYS A 292 18.03 -10.14 -4.45
N ALA A 293 17.97 -11.20 -5.25
CA ALA A 293 18.55 -12.49 -4.90
C ALA A 293 19.06 -13.20 -6.15
N GLU A 294 20.10 -14.02 -6.00
CA GLU A 294 20.56 -14.90 -7.09
C GLU A 294 19.73 -16.18 -7.16
N ASP A 295 19.31 -16.70 -6.00
CA ASP A 295 18.40 -17.83 -5.88
C ASP A 295 17.52 -17.71 -4.63
N SER A 296 16.19 -17.73 -4.82
CA SER A 296 15.22 -17.68 -3.73
C SER A 296 13.89 -18.30 -4.15
N ALA A 297 13.38 -19.21 -3.32
CA ALA A 297 12.02 -19.73 -3.45
C ALA A 297 10.94 -18.73 -2.98
N LEU A 298 11.35 -17.66 -2.28
CA LEU A 298 10.48 -16.57 -1.83
C LEU A 298 10.73 -15.29 -2.64
N ARG A 299 9.71 -14.88 -3.39
CA ARG A 299 9.74 -13.65 -4.18
C ARG A 299 9.30 -12.45 -3.34
N PHE A 300 9.75 -11.27 -3.74
CA PHE A 300 9.39 -10.01 -3.12
C PHE A 300 8.77 -9.05 -4.15
N SER A 301 7.79 -8.26 -3.74
CA SER A 301 7.35 -7.11 -4.53
C SER A 301 7.01 -5.92 -3.64
N LEU A 302 7.37 -4.71 -4.08
CA LEU A 302 6.92 -3.45 -3.51
C LEU A 302 6.18 -2.67 -4.59
N ARG A 303 4.92 -2.32 -4.32
CA ARG A 303 4.06 -1.53 -5.20
C ARG A 303 3.64 -0.27 -4.47
N GLN A 304 4.10 0.87 -4.96
CA GLN A 304 3.84 2.18 -4.40
C GLN A 304 2.89 2.93 -5.31
N PHE A 305 1.76 3.35 -4.76
CA PHE A 305 0.72 4.09 -5.47
C PHE A 305 0.71 5.51 -4.93
N ALA A 306 1.10 6.45 -5.77
CA ALA A 306 1.27 7.86 -5.41
C ALA A 306 0.29 8.72 -6.21
N ARG A 307 -0.36 9.67 -5.55
CA ARG A 307 -1.18 10.67 -6.24
C ARG A 307 -0.40 11.95 -6.46
N GLU A 308 -0.32 12.44 -7.69
CA GLU A 308 0.33 13.73 -7.95
C GLU A 308 -0.35 14.83 -7.12
N LEU A 309 0.46 15.73 -6.55
CA LEU A 309 0.09 16.79 -5.61
C LEU A 309 -0.31 16.35 -4.18
N ASP A 310 -0.13 15.08 -3.81
CA ASP A 310 -0.24 14.69 -2.41
C ASP A 310 0.96 15.22 -1.60
N PRO A 311 0.75 16.12 -0.61
CA PRO A 311 1.83 16.70 0.18
C PRO A 311 2.62 15.66 0.99
N ILE A 312 2.02 14.51 1.34
CA ILE A 312 2.65 13.48 2.17
C ILE A 312 3.90 12.89 1.49
N GLN A 313 3.92 12.85 0.15
CA GLN A 313 5.05 12.34 -0.64
C GLN A 313 6.34 13.17 -0.49
N SER A 314 6.21 14.41 -0.02
CA SER A 314 7.35 15.30 0.23
C SER A 314 7.82 15.26 1.69
N THR A 315 7.23 14.41 2.50
CA THR A 315 7.55 14.25 3.93
C THR A 315 8.03 12.83 4.23
N PRO A 316 8.91 12.63 5.22
CA PRO A 316 9.69 13.64 5.92
C PRO A 316 10.67 14.41 5.03
N LEU A 317 11.03 15.63 5.45
CA LEU A 317 12.03 16.41 4.74
C LEU A 317 13.40 15.70 4.83
N PHE A 318 14.21 15.80 3.76
CA PHE A 318 15.54 15.17 3.67
C PHE A 318 15.54 13.64 3.74
N MET A 319 14.39 13.02 3.54
CA MET A 319 14.25 11.58 3.32
C MET A 319 13.87 11.29 1.88
N HIS A 320 13.94 10.01 1.52
CA HIS A 320 13.76 9.49 0.17
C HIS A 320 12.83 8.29 0.22
N HIS A 321 12.12 8.07 -0.87
CA HIS A 321 11.31 6.86 -1.06
C HIS A 321 12.21 5.73 -1.56
N PRO A 322 11.95 4.48 -1.15
CA PRO A 322 12.64 3.35 -1.78
C PRO A 322 12.26 3.30 -3.26
N HIS A 323 13.25 3.16 -4.15
CA HIS A 323 13.01 2.96 -5.57
C HIS A 323 12.16 4.06 -6.28
N TRP A 324 12.12 5.30 -5.77
CA TRP A 324 11.65 6.43 -6.59
C TRP A 324 12.85 7.04 -7.30
N GLU A 325 13.01 6.68 -8.56
CA GLU A 325 13.97 7.35 -9.43
C GLU A 325 13.48 8.79 -9.65
N HIS A 326 14.14 9.72 -8.97
CA HIS A 326 14.06 11.14 -9.29
C HIS A 326 15.07 11.39 -10.41
N ASP A 327 14.80 10.94 -11.63
CA ASP A 327 15.69 11.25 -12.75
C ASP A 327 15.74 12.77 -12.93
N SER A 328 16.90 13.34 -12.58
CA SER A 328 17.20 14.77 -12.74
C SER A 328 17.53 15.16 -14.17
N ASP A 329 17.55 14.20 -15.11
CA ASP A 329 17.96 14.39 -16.51
C ASP A 329 16.94 13.84 -17.53
N ALA A 330 15.69 13.58 -17.14
CA ALA A 330 14.65 13.20 -18.10
C ALA A 330 14.30 14.42 -18.98
N ASP A 331 14.72 14.34 -20.25
CA ASP A 331 14.28 15.17 -21.36
C ASP A 331 12.78 15.48 -21.24
N THR A 332 12.44 16.73 -21.53
CA THR A 332 11.12 17.38 -21.38
C THR A 332 9.95 16.72 -22.12
N ASP A 333 10.13 15.55 -22.72
CA ASP A 333 9.14 14.79 -23.48
C ASP A 333 8.91 13.34 -22.98
N ALA A 334 9.59 12.88 -21.93
CA ALA A 334 9.28 11.61 -21.27
C ALA A 334 8.15 11.80 -20.25
N GLU A 335 6.91 11.78 -20.72
CA GLU A 335 5.71 11.84 -19.88
C GLU A 335 5.73 10.78 -18.76
N ARG A 336 5.86 11.24 -17.50
CA ARG A 336 5.07 10.86 -16.31
C ARG A 336 4.71 9.37 -16.09
N ALA A 337 5.46 8.40 -16.60
CA ALA A 337 5.17 6.98 -16.39
C ALA A 337 5.92 6.48 -15.15
N GLY A 338 5.21 5.95 -14.15
CA GLY A 338 5.83 5.46 -12.93
C GLY A 338 6.95 4.42 -13.17
N SER A 339 7.91 4.32 -12.25
CA SER A 339 9.10 3.47 -12.40
C SER A 339 8.80 1.98 -12.13
N ALA A 340 9.56 1.09 -12.78
CA ALA A 340 9.58 -0.33 -12.45
C ALA A 340 11.01 -0.87 -12.60
N SER A 341 11.54 -1.52 -11.57
CA SER A 341 12.81 -2.26 -11.66
C SER A 341 12.75 -3.54 -10.85
N GLY A 342 13.82 -4.31 -10.90
CA GLY A 342 13.97 -5.52 -10.13
C GLY A 342 14.71 -6.61 -10.87
N ASP A 343 14.55 -7.83 -10.38
CA ASP A 343 14.98 -9.06 -11.01
C ASP A 343 13.83 -10.08 -10.98
N ARG A 344 14.12 -11.35 -11.29
CA ARG A 344 13.11 -12.42 -11.28
C ARG A 344 12.56 -12.76 -9.89
N PHE A 345 13.20 -12.29 -8.82
CA PHE A 345 12.86 -12.59 -7.42
C PHE A 345 12.39 -11.38 -6.61
N ALA A 346 12.65 -10.15 -7.08
CA ALA A 346 12.26 -8.92 -6.42
C ALA A 346 11.80 -7.88 -7.45
N GLN A 347 10.59 -7.36 -7.28
CA GLN A 347 10.03 -6.32 -8.14
C GLN A 347 9.73 -5.05 -7.34
N PHE A 348 10.03 -3.88 -7.90
CA PHE A 348 9.77 -2.60 -7.27
C PHE A 348 9.05 -1.73 -8.30
N VAL A 349 7.85 -1.27 -7.96
CA VAL A 349 6.98 -0.53 -8.86
C VAL A 349 6.48 0.72 -8.16
N THR A 350 6.56 1.83 -8.86
CA THR A 350 5.86 3.07 -8.52
C THR A 350 4.84 3.34 -9.61
N ALA A 351 3.61 3.66 -9.22
CA ALA A 351 2.55 4.11 -10.11
C ALA A 351 2.04 5.45 -9.59
N THR A 352 2.13 6.48 -10.43
CA THR A 352 1.65 7.82 -10.10
C THR A 352 0.40 8.10 -10.91
N ASP A 353 -0.73 8.29 -10.21
CA ASP A 353 -1.97 8.70 -10.85
C ASP A 353 -1.96 10.21 -11.14
N GLN A 354 -2.80 10.64 -12.08
CA GLN A 354 -2.99 12.00 -12.55
C GLN A 354 -3.21 12.99 -11.40
N PRO A 355 -2.84 14.28 -11.60
CA PRO A 355 -2.97 15.29 -10.57
C PRO A 355 -4.44 15.47 -10.23
N ALA A 356 -4.76 15.20 -8.96
CA ALA A 356 -6.07 15.43 -8.42
C ALA A 356 -6.22 16.93 -8.07
N SER A 357 -7.26 17.26 -7.32
CA SER A 357 -7.69 18.63 -7.03
C SER A 357 -6.53 19.59 -6.71
N MET A 358 -6.30 20.60 -7.57
CA MET A 358 -5.38 21.71 -7.28
C MET A 358 -5.93 22.68 -6.23
N ILE A 359 -7.23 22.59 -5.92
CA ILE A 359 -7.93 23.50 -5.01
C ILE A 359 -8.06 22.87 -3.61
N ASN A 360 -8.32 21.57 -3.56
CA ASN A 360 -8.47 20.82 -2.32
C ASN A 360 -7.42 19.71 -2.25
N LEU A 361 -6.20 20.08 -1.86
CA LEU A 361 -5.07 19.16 -1.77
C LEU A 361 -5.33 17.99 -0.83
N THR A 362 -6.22 18.14 0.15
CA THR A 362 -6.62 17.06 1.07
C THR A 362 -7.28 15.91 0.32
N ASP A 363 -8.07 16.20 -0.71
CA ASP A 363 -8.71 15.16 -1.53
C ASP A 363 -7.64 14.28 -2.20
N ASN A 364 -6.47 14.83 -2.53
CA ASN A 364 -5.39 14.10 -3.19
C ASN A 364 -4.79 13.01 -2.29
N HIS A 365 -4.98 13.13 -0.98
CA HIS A 365 -4.56 12.12 -0.02
C HIS A 365 -5.62 11.02 0.21
N GLU A 366 -6.85 11.19 -0.27
CA GLU A 366 -7.96 10.28 0.05
C GLU A 366 -7.86 8.94 -0.71
N LEU A 367 -7.92 7.84 0.06
CA LEU A 367 -7.81 6.49 -0.47
C LEU A 367 -8.99 6.10 -1.38
N THR A 368 -10.15 6.74 -1.22
CA THR A 368 -11.37 6.45 -1.99
C THR A 368 -11.21 6.74 -3.48
N LEU A 369 -10.33 7.69 -3.82
CA LEU A 369 -10.14 8.11 -5.20
C LEU A 369 -9.27 7.14 -6.03
N TRP A 370 -8.64 6.16 -5.39
CA TRP A 370 -7.91 5.09 -6.08
C TRP A 370 -8.82 4.03 -6.70
N ARG A 371 -10.06 3.90 -6.21
CA ARG A 371 -11.01 2.91 -6.73
C ARG A 371 -11.33 3.13 -8.22
N PRO A 372 -11.72 4.35 -8.66
CA PRO A 372 -11.89 4.63 -10.09
C PRO A 372 -10.62 4.39 -10.90
N TYR A 373 -9.47 4.76 -10.37
CA TYR A 373 -8.18 4.54 -11.03
C TYR A 373 -7.94 3.05 -11.31
N PHE A 374 -8.03 2.19 -10.30
CA PHE A 374 -7.79 0.75 -10.47
C PHE A 374 -8.86 0.02 -11.29
N LEU A 375 -10.12 0.45 -11.24
CA LEU A 375 -11.24 -0.25 -11.87
C LEU A 375 -11.61 0.26 -13.25
N SER A 376 -11.07 1.41 -13.69
CA SER A 376 -11.46 2.01 -14.97
C SER A 376 -10.39 2.82 -15.68
N THR A 377 -9.49 3.50 -14.97
CA THR A 377 -8.53 4.42 -15.60
C THR A 377 -7.19 3.76 -15.90
N ILE A 378 -6.78 2.77 -15.10
CA ILE A 378 -5.50 2.10 -15.29
C ILE A 378 -5.53 1.25 -16.57
N GLU A 379 -4.62 1.57 -17.48
CA GLU A 379 -4.48 0.92 -18.78
C GLU A 379 -3.90 -0.49 -18.63
N PRO A 380 -4.22 -1.45 -19.53
CA PRO A 380 -3.70 -2.81 -19.47
C PRO A 380 -2.16 -2.89 -19.46
N ALA A 381 -1.49 -2.00 -20.19
CA ALA A 381 -0.03 -1.92 -20.21
C ALA A 381 0.55 -1.51 -18.84
N GLU A 382 -0.14 -0.62 -18.12
CA GLU A 382 0.26 -0.24 -16.77
C GLU A 382 0.00 -1.37 -15.76
N LEU A 383 -1.12 -2.08 -15.88
CA LEU A 383 -1.35 -3.30 -15.08
C LEU A 383 -0.28 -4.37 -15.33
N GLN A 384 0.12 -4.56 -16.60
CA GLN A 384 1.22 -5.44 -16.94
C GLN A 384 2.52 -4.98 -16.26
N ARG A 385 2.85 -3.69 -16.31
CA ARG A 385 4.04 -3.14 -15.63
C ARG A 385 4.02 -3.39 -14.11
N ILE A 386 2.85 -3.35 -13.48
CA ILE A 386 2.69 -3.53 -12.03
C ILE A 386 2.85 -4.98 -11.58
N PHE A 387 2.43 -5.96 -12.38
CA PHE A 387 2.34 -7.36 -11.96
C PHE A 387 3.21 -8.34 -12.76
N ALA A 388 3.68 -7.96 -13.96
CA ALA A 388 4.48 -8.87 -14.77
C ALA A 388 5.87 -9.07 -14.14
N PRO A 389 6.34 -10.32 -14.03
CA PRO A 389 7.70 -10.62 -13.61
C PRO A 389 8.72 -9.92 -14.53
N MET A 390 9.72 -9.25 -13.94
CA MET A 390 10.80 -8.64 -14.72
C MET A 390 11.63 -9.75 -15.38
N GLN A 391 11.65 -9.77 -16.72
CA GLN A 391 12.55 -10.64 -17.46
C GLN A 391 13.97 -10.08 -17.32
N VAL A 392 14.88 -10.87 -16.75
CA VAL A 392 16.31 -10.55 -16.78
C VAL A 392 16.77 -10.75 -18.22
N PRO A 393 17.34 -9.73 -18.90
CA PRO A 393 17.96 -9.95 -20.21
C PRO A 393 18.99 -11.08 -20.08
N PRO A 394 19.06 -12.01 -21.04
CA PRO A 394 20.10 -13.03 -20.99
C PRO A 394 21.46 -12.33 -20.87
N ALA A 395 22.29 -12.80 -19.93
CA ALA A 395 23.65 -12.28 -19.77
C ALA A 395 24.31 -12.25 -21.16
N PRO A 396 24.99 -11.14 -21.53
CA PRO A 396 25.66 -11.09 -22.82
C PRO A 396 26.59 -12.29 -22.89
N SER A 397 26.34 -13.18 -23.86
CA SER A 397 27.13 -14.38 -24.01
C SER A 397 28.57 -13.96 -24.25
N ALA A 398 29.48 -14.48 -23.42
CA ALA A 398 30.92 -14.24 -23.55
C ALA A 398 31.51 -14.79 -24.87
N ASP A 399 30.68 -15.35 -25.76
CA ASP A 399 31.04 -15.94 -27.05
C ASP A 399 30.65 -15.09 -28.26
N ALA A 400 30.25 -13.82 -28.09
CA ALA A 400 30.33 -12.86 -29.18
C ALA A 400 31.80 -12.47 -29.40
N GLY A 401 32.58 -13.40 -29.97
CA GLY A 401 33.95 -13.19 -30.39
C GLY A 401 34.01 -11.98 -31.33
N VAL A 402 34.48 -10.85 -30.80
CA VAL A 402 34.89 -9.70 -31.61
C VAL A 402 36.07 -10.17 -32.45
N SER A 403 35.80 -10.47 -33.71
CA SER A 403 36.83 -10.77 -34.70
C SER A 403 37.73 -9.54 -34.83
N ARG A 404 38.97 -9.67 -34.36
CA ARG A 404 40.05 -8.67 -34.42
C ARG A 404 40.55 -8.39 -35.86
N ARG A 405 39.68 -8.42 -36.86
CA ARG A 405 40.04 -8.20 -38.28
C ARG A 405 39.40 -6.99 -38.96
N ASP A 406 38.48 -6.29 -38.32
CA ASP A 406 37.86 -5.10 -38.93
C ASP A 406 38.53 -3.77 -38.53
N PHE A 407 39.52 -3.82 -37.63
CA PHE A 407 40.43 -2.69 -37.41
C PHE A 407 41.66 -2.89 -38.29
N LEU A 408 41.57 -2.51 -39.56
CA LEU A 408 42.65 -1.96 -40.40
C LEU A 408 42.27 -2.02 -41.89
N THR A 409 41.57 -1.01 -42.38
CA THR A 409 41.81 -0.50 -43.75
C THR A 409 41.61 1.02 -43.77
N PRO A 410 42.53 1.80 -44.36
CA PRO A 410 42.63 3.24 -44.15
C PRO A 410 41.86 4.05 -45.20
N PHE A 411 41.56 5.29 -44.82
CA PHE A 411 41.14 6.43 -45.62
C PHE A 411 41.59 6.39 -47.09
N LEU A 412 40.61 6.46 -48.01
CA LEU A 412 40.76 7.14 -49.30
C LEU A 412 39.52 7.99 -49.58
N PRO A 413 39.68 9.27 -49.98
CA PRO A 413 38.58 10.17 -50.33
C PRO A 413 38.29 10.09 -51.84
N HIS A 414 37.03 10.25 -52.24
CA HIS A 414 36.55 10.68 -53.58
C HIS A 414 35.01 10.60 -53.57
N SER A 415 34.21 11.42 -54.26
CA SER A 415 34.33 12.66 -55.02
C SER A 415 32.88 13.08 -55.33
N GLU A 416 32.67 14.36 -55.66
CA GLU A 416 31.37 14.97 -56.00
C GLU A 416 30.51 14.19 -57.03
N PRO A 417 29.17 14.36 -57.01
CA PRO A 417 28.28 13.74 -57.97
C PRO A 417 28.28 14.47 -59.32
N PRO A 418 28.17 13.76 -60.46
CA PRO A 418 28.02 14.39 -61.76
C PRO A 418 26.56 14.79 -62.05
N ILE A 419 26.46 15.88 -62.79
CA ILE A 419 25.28 16.57 -63.31
C ILE A 419 24.54 15.68 -64.33
N GLU A 420 23.24 15.43 -64.13
CA GLU A 420 22.34 14.92 -65.17
C GLU A 420 21.74 16.08 -65.98
N ASN A 421 22.14 16.17 -67.25
CA ASN A 421 21.40 16.88 -68.28
C ASN A 421 20.44 15.89 -68.95
N ALA A 422 19.18 16.31 -69.10
CA ALA A 422 18.14 15.61 -69.84
C ALA A 422 18.45 15.44 -71.34
N PRO A 423 17.77 14.52 -72.00
CA PRO A 423 17.17 14.84 -73.30
C PRO A 423 15.71 14.36 -73.48
N GLU A 424 15.00 15.18 -74.27
CA GLU A 424 13.69 15.09 -74.95
C GLU A 424 12.38 15.08 -74.14
#